data_AF-A0A0M3QXW2-F1
#
_entry.id   AF-A0A0M3QXW2-F1
#
_cell.length_a   1.000
_cell.length_b   1.000
_cell.length_c   1.000
_cell.angle_alpha   90.00
_cell.angle_beta   90.00
_cell.angle_gamma   90.00
#
_symmetry.space_group_name_H-M   'P 1'
#
loop_
_entity.id
_entity.type
_entity.pdbx_description
1 polymer ?
#
loop_
_entity_poly.entity_id
_entity_poly.type
_entity_poly.pdbx_seq_one_letter_code
_entity_poly.pdbx_strand_id
1 'polypeptide(L)' 'NVKYKSKYRSLMFNIKDRKNKTLFDKICAKQVDPKQLVRMTAAELASQELAKWREEENKHQLDMIKKSELDMLSCAQ' A
#
# COMPACT_ATOMS: atom_id res chain seq x y z
N ASN A 1 -19.34 13.52 13.90
CA ASN A 1 -17.87 13.66 13.74
C ASN A 1 -17.16 12.30 13.49
N VAL A 2 -17.74 11.40 12.67
CA VAL A 2 -17.26 10.02 12.49
C VAL A 2 -16.06 9.93 11.54
N LYS A 3 -16.07 10.71 10.45
CA LYS A 3 -15.00 10.77 9.44
C LYS A 3 -13.65 11.18 10.05
N TYR A 4 -13.65 12.20 10.89
CA TYR A 4 -12.45 12.66 11.61
C TYR A 4 -11.86 11.57 12.51
N LYS A 5 -12.70 10.96 13.36
CA LYS A 5 -12.26 9.86 14.25
C LYS A 5 -11.76 8.65 13.48
N SER A 6 -12.37 8.33 12.33
CA SER A 6 -11.90 7.27 11.45
C SER A 6 -10.49 7.55 10.91
N LYS A 7 -10.25 8.77 10.39
CA LYS A 7 -8.94 9.16 9.89
C LYS A 7 -7.87 9.17 10.99
N TYR A 8 -8.20 9.68 12.18
CA TYR A 8 -7.30 9.64 13.33
C TYR A 8 -6.89 8.19 13.69
N ARG A 9 -7.86 7.27 13.80
CA ARG A 9 -7.57 5.87 14.11
C ARG A 9 -6.67 5.22 13.05
N SER A 10 -6.93 5.49 11.78
CA SER A 10 -6.10 5.00 10.66
C SER A 10 -4.67 5.54 10.72
N LEU A 11 -4.49 6.84 10.99
CA LEU A 11 -3.16 7.45 11.14
C LEU A 11 -2.42 6.83 12.33
N MET A 12 -3.05 6.77 13.49
CA MET A 12 -2.43 6.21 14.69
C MET A 12 -2.06 4.74 14.53
N PHE A 13 -2.88 3.96 13.83
CA PHE A 13 -2.59 2.56 13.53
C PHE A 13 -1.32 2.41 12.68
N ASN A 14 -1.22 3.17 11.58
CA ASN A 14 -0.06 3.09 10.68
C ASN A 14 1.22 3.66 11.32
N ILE A 15 1.12 4.77 12.08
CA ILE A 15 2.28 5.41 12.73
C ILE A 15 2.85 4.53 13.85
N LYS A 16 2.01 3.77 14.57
CA LYS A 16 2.44 2.88 15.66
C LYS A 16 2.84 1.49 15.19
N ASP A 17 2.73 1.20 13.90
CA ASP A 17 3.05 -0.13 13.38
C ASP A 17 4.57 -0.37 13.43
N ARG A 18 4.98 -1.39 14.20
CA ARG A 18 6.39 -1.80 14.34
C ARG A 18 6.98 -2.33 13.03
N LYS A 19 6.14 -2.73 12.07
CA LYS A 19 6.56 -3.13 10.72
C LYS A 19 6.69 -1.94 9.76
N ASN A 20 6.25 -0.75 10.17
CA ASN A 20 6.37 0.49 9.40
C ASN A 20 7.24 1.54 10.11
N LYS A 21 8.40 1.14 10.64
CA LYS A 21 9.34 2.06 11.30
C LYS A 21 9.73 3.23 10.39
N THR A 22 9.84 2.97 9.09
CA THR A 22 10.16 3.98 8.08
C THR A 22 9.19 5.17 8.05
N LEU A 23 7.89 4.96 8.30
CA LEU A 23 6.93 6.06 8.34
C LEU A 23 7.15 6.95 9.56
N PHE A 24 7.31 6.34 10.74
CA PHE A 24 7.58 7.06 11.97
C PHE A 24 8.89 7.86 11.89
N ASP A 25 9.96 7.24 11.39
CA ASP A 25 11.27 7.88 11.23
C ASP A 25 11.19 9.10 10.30
N LYS A 26 10.46 9.01 9.18
CA LYS A 26 10.23 10.13 8.26
C LYS A 26 9.44 11.28 8.90
N ILE A 27 8.46 10.97 9.74
CA ILE A 27 7.69 11.97 10.49
C ILE A 27 8.60 12.66 11.51
N CYS A 28 9.40 11.90 12.28
CA CYS A 28 10.35 12.44 13.25
C CYS A 28 11.43 13.30 12.59
N ALA A 29 11.91 12.89 11.41
CA ALA A 29 12.86 13.64 10.59
C ALA A 29 12.23 14.85 9.87
N LYS A 30 10.93 15.13 10.08
CA LYS A 30 10.15 16.20 9.43
C LYS A 30 10.18 16.14 7.90
N GLN A 31 10.41 14.95 7.32
CA GLN A 31 10.38 14.74 5.88
C GLN A 31 8.96 14.71 5.31
N VAL A 32 7.95 14.58 6.18
CA VAL A 32 6.53 14.62 5.82
C VAL A 32 5.84 15.74 6.61
N ASP A 33 5.27 16.70 5.90
CA ASP A 33 4.47 17.78 6.51
C ASP A 33 3.17 17.19 7.11
N PRO A 34 2.75 17.59 8.32
CA PRO A 34 1.44 17.24 8.88
C PRO A 34 0.26 17.38 7.91
N LYS A 35 0.23 18.42 7.06
CA LYS A 35 -0.82 18.64 6.05
C LYS A 35 -0.81 17.56 4.97
N GLN A 36 0.38 17.09 4.59
CA GLN A 36 0.55 15.99 3.64
C GLN A 36 0.16 14.66 4.31
N LEU A 37 0.62 14.41 5.52
CA LEU A 37 0.36 13.18 6.27
C LEU A 37 -1.14 12.89 6.41
N VAL A 38 -1.96 13.90 6.72
CA VAL A 38 -3.42 13.73 6.82
C VAL A 38 -4.10 13.55 5.47
N ARG A 39 -3.44 13.87 4.35
CA ARG A 39 -3.98 13.68 2.98
C ARG A 39 -3.52 12.39 2.33
N MET A 40 -2.47 11.75 2.84
CA MET A 40 -1.98 10.46 2.33
C MET A 40 -3.08 9.39 2.36
N THR A 41 -3.03 8.53 1.36
CA THR A 41 -3.91 7.36 1.19
C THR A 41 -3.53 6.24 2.16
N ALA A 42 -4.43 5.25 2.33
CA ALA A 42 -4.14 4.09 3.17
C ALA A 42 -2.96 3.25 2.64
N ALA A 43 -2.73 3.24 1.32
CA ALA A 43 -1.62 2.54 0.71
C ALA A 43 -0.28 3.24 1.01
N GLU A 44 -0.23 4.57 0.91
CA GLU A 44 0.98 5.35 1.19
C GLU A 44 1.35 5.38 2.68
N LEU A 45 0.36 5.22 3.57
CA LEU A 45 0.59 5.10 5.01
C LEU A 45 1.03 3.69 5.43
N ALA A 46 0.86 2.66 4.59
CA ALA A 46 1.23 1.30 4.91
C ALA A 46 2.75 1.07 4.83
N SER A 47 3.25 -0.05 5.37
CA SER A 47 4.69 -0.36 5.29
C SER A 47 5.16 -0.52 3.84
N GLN A 48 6.40 -0.11 3.57
CA GLN A 48 7.02 -0.28 2.25
C GLN A 48 7.13 -1.75 1.84
N GLU A 49 7.36 -2.64 2.81
CA GLU A 49 7.38 -4.10 2.57
C GLU A 49 6.01 -4.59 2.07
N LEU A 50 4.92 -4.15 2.70
CA LEU A 50 3.57 -4.51 2.26
C LEU A 50 3.22 -3.87 0.91
N ALA A 51 3.72 -2.67 0.63
CA ALA A 51 3.55 -2.03 -0.67
C ALA A 51 4.26 -2.84 -1.79
N LYS A 52 5.50 -3.26 -1.54
CA LYS A 52 6.26 -4.12 -2.47
C LYS A 52 5.59 -5.48 -2.68
N TRP A 53 5.15 -6.12 -1.60
CA TRP A 53 4.46 -7.40 -1.68
C TRP A 53 3.19 -7.31 -2.55
N ARG A 54 2.40 -6.22 -2.39
CA ARG A 54 1.23 -5.99 -3.26
C ARG A 54 1.59 -5.75 -4.71
N GLU A 55 2.70 -5.05 -4.98
CA GLU A 55 3.18 -4.81 -6.34
C GLU A 55 3.61 -6.12 -7.02
N GLU A 56 4.35 -6.97 -6.31
CA GLU A 56 4.76 -8.29 -6.78
C GLU A 56 3.56 -9.22 -7.02
N GLU A 57 2.60 -9.25 -6.09
CA GLU A 57 1.38 -10.04 -6.24
C GLU A 57 0.56 -9.56 -7.46
N ASN A 58 0.36 -8.25 -7.61
CA ASN A 58 -0.36 -7.70 -8.77
C ASN A 58 0.32 -8.07 -10.09
N LYS A 59 1.66 -8.01 -10.14
CA LYS A 59 2.43 -8.42 -11.31
C LYS A 59 2.22 -9.90 -11.62
N HIS A 60 2.30 -10.75 -10.60
CA HIS A 60 2.08 -12.19 -10.75
C HIS A 60 0.68 -12.51 -11.28
N GLN A 61 -0.36 -11.86 -10.76
CA GLN A 61 -1.73 -12.04 -11.24
C GLN A 61 -1.88 -11.67 -12.71
N LEU A 62 -1.27 -10.56 -13.16
CA LEU A 62 -1.28 -10.16 -14.57
C LEU A 62 -0.56 -11.17 -15.47
N ASP A 63 0.57 -11.70 -15.02
CA ASP A 63 1.32 -12.72 -15.76
C ASP A 63 0.51 -14.03 -15.92
N MET A 64 -0.23 -14.43 -14.88
CA MET A 64 -1.10 -15.62 -14.93
C MET A 64 -2.26 -15.45 -15.91
N ILE A 65 -2.89 -14.27 -15.96
CA ILE A 65 -3.96 -13.96 -16.94
C ILE A 65 -3.40 -14.09 -18.36
N LYS A 66 -2.26 -13.44 -18.63
CA LYS A 66 -1.63 -13.48 -19.95
C LYS A 66 -1.26 -14.91 -20.37
N LYS A 67 -0.75 -15.71 -19.44
CA LYS A 67 -0.45 -17.12 -19.70
C LYS A 67 -1.71 -17.91 -20.03
N SER A 68 -2.78 -17.72 -19.25
CA SER A 68 -4.07 -18.39 -19.50
C SER A 68 -4.67 -18.01 -20.86
N GLU A 69 -4.55 -16.75 -21.29
CA GLU A 69 -5.00 -16.31 -22.61
C GLU A 69 -4.20 -16.97 -23.75
N LEU A 70 -2.87 -17.03 -23.61
CA LEU A 70 -2.00 -17.71 -24.57
C LEU A 70 -2.29 -19.21 -24.65
N ASP A 71 -2.48 -19.87 -23.51
CA ASP A 71 -2.80 -21.29 -23.45
C ASP A 71 -4.15 -21.56 -24.14
N MET A 72 -5.18 -20.73 -23.90
CA MET A 72 -6.48 -20.83 -24.59
C MET A 72 -6.38 -20.64 -26.10
N LEU A 73 -5.57 -19.68 -26.57
CA LEU A 73 -5.34 -19.46 -28.00
C LEU A 73 -4.63 -20.65 -28.65
N SER A 74 -3.71 -21.31 -27.92
CA SER A 74 -2.97 -22.47 -28.42
C SER A 74 -3.81 -23.73 -28.56
N CYS A 75 -4.84 -23.91 -27.71
CA CYS A 75 -5.78 -25.03 -27.79
C CYS A 75 -6.91 -24.83 -28.80
N ALA A 76 -7.08 -23.62 -29.34
CA ALA A 76 -8.10 -23.29 -30.34
C ALA A 76 -7.58 -23.40 -31.80
N GLN A 77 -6.31 -23.78 -31.99
CA GLN A 77 -5.67 -24.02 -33.29
C GLN A 77 -5.57 -25.52 -33.62
#